data_AF-A0A8S1QE41-F1
#
_entry.id   AF-A0A8S1QE41-F1
#
_cell.length_a   1.000
_cell.length_b   1.000
_cell.length_c   1.000
_cell.angle_alpha   90.00
_cell.angle_beta   90.00
_cell.angle_gamma   90.00
#
_symmetry.space_group_name_H-M   'P 1'
#
loop_
_entity.id
_entity.type
_entity.pdbx_description
1 polymer ?
#
loop_
_entity_poly.entity_id
_entity_poly.type
_entity_poly.pdbx_seq_one_letter_code
_entity_poly.pdbx_strand_id
1 'polypeptide(L)'
;MPKGQTTNTQKAQKAAKNAKVAKKVVRARKHFQNRFHTEKPLALSRKPKFTRLTRQLTPISKGLDFQNVLRHPLITEKDMKKMEDENTMVFYVNQKSTKPQIKRAFQKIYDVKVRKVNILNTFGGKKKAYIRLGGDNDALNLANKIGII
;
A
#
# COMPACT_ATOMS: atom_id res chain seq x y z
N MET A 1 -21.97 -68.94 27.07
CA MET A 1 -20.66 -68.25 27.00
C MET A 1 -20.86 -66.76 27.27
N PRO A 2 -20.09 -66.11 28.18
CA PRO A 2 -20.36 -64.73 28.61
C PRO A 2 -19.39 -63.72 27.98
N LYS A 3 -19.87 -62.72 27.22
CA LYS A 3 -19.17 -61.45 26.88
C LYS A 3 -20.23 -60.39 26.52
N GLY A 4 -20.18 -59.12 26.95
CA GLY A 4 -19.09 -58.39 27.59
C GLY A 4 -19.54 -57.11 28.30
N GLN A 5 -18.89 -56.86 29.43
CA GLN A 5 -18.98 -55.67 30.29
C GLN A 5 -17.96 -54.60 29.84
N THR A 6 -17.97 -54.20 28.57
CA THR A 6 -16.93 -53.32 28.00
C THR A 6 -17.21 -51.82 28.16
N THR A 7 -18.43 -51.43 28.54
CA THR A 7 -18.86 -50.02 28.61
C THR A 7 -18.35 -49.30 29.86
N ASN A 8 -18.33 -49.99 31.02
CA ASN A 8 -17.86 -49.42 32.28
C ASN A 8 -16.33 -49.30 32.37
N THR A 9 -15.60 -50.27 31.81
CA THR A 9 -14.13 -50.28 31.74
C THR A 9 -13.61 -49.17 30.83
N GLN A 10 -14.26 -48.90 29.70
CA GLN A 10 -13.90 -47.79 28.82
C GLN A 10 -14.19 -46.41 29.43
N LYS A 11 -15.28 -46.28 30.20
CA LYS A 11 -15.59 -45.06 30.98
C LYS A 11 -14.53 -44.80 32.08
N ALA A 12 -14.12 -45.85 32.80
CA ALA A 12 -13.07 -45.76 33.81
C ALA A 12 -11.69 -45.40 33.20
N GLN A 13 -11.36 -45.97 32.03
CA GLN A 13 -10.12 -45.65 31.31
C GLN A 13 -10.11 -44.21 30.75
N LYS A 14 -11.25 -43.69 30.28
CA LYS A 14 -11.39 -42.27 29.89
C LYS A 14 -11.26 -41.32 31.10
N ALA A 15 -11.87 -41.68 32.24
CA ALA A 15 -11.74 -40.91 33.48
C ALA A 15 -10.28 -40.89 33.99
N ALA A 16 -9.58 -42.02 33.94
CA ALA A 16 -8.17 -42.13 34.34
C ALA A 16 -7.23 -41.34 33.41
N LYS A 17 -7.50 -41.29 32.11
CA LYS A 17 -6.74 -40.45 31.15
C LYS A 17 -6.94 -38.96 31.44
N ASN A 18 -8.16 -38.53 31.74
CA ASN A 18 -8.45 -37.14 32.13
C ASN A 18 -7.81 -36.76 33.48
N ALA A 19 -7.77 -37.68 34.44
CA ALA A 19 -7.11 -37.46 35.74
C ALA A 19 -5.58 -37.29 35.63
N LYS A 20 -4.93 -37.92 34.64
CA LYS A 20 -3.49 -37.75 34.37
C LYS A 20 -3.16 -36.39 33.74
N VAL A 21 -4.09 -35.77 33.01
CA VAL A 21 -3.92 -34.42 32.44
C VAL A 21 -4.00 -33.35 33.54
N ALA A 22 -4.72 -33.62 34.63
CA ALA A 22 -5.01 -32.66 35.69
C ALA A 22 -3.83 -32.32 36.63
N LYS A 23 -2.76 -33.13 36.68
CA LYS A 23 -1.59 -32.85 37.54
C LYS A 23 -0.43 -32.25 36.76
N LYS A 24 -0.66 -31.10 36.12
CA LYS A 24 0.46 -30.22 35.77
C LYS A 24 0.87 -29.51 37.06
N VAL A 25 1.81 -30.10 37.81
CA VAL A 25 2.45 -29.40 38.93
C VAL A 25 3.13 -28.17 38.35
N VAL A 26 2.51 -27.00 38.53
CA VAL A 26 3.10 -25.72 38.15
C VAL A 26 4.25 -25.49 39.11
N ARG A 27 5.45 -25.96 38.76
CA ARG A 27 6.66 -25.54 39.46
C ARG A 27 6.76 -24.03 39.27
N ALA A 28 6.64 -23.27 40.35
CA ALA A 28 6.91 -21.84 40.32
C ALA A 28 8.31 -21.63 39.73
N ARG A 29 8.41 -20.78 38.70
CA ARG A 29 9.70 -20.48 38.07
C ARG A 29 10.61 -19.86 39.13
N LYS A 30 11.73 -20.50 39.44
CA LYS A 30 12.74 -19.93 40.35
C LYS A 30 13.44 -18.78 39.61
N HIS A 31 13.39 -17.57 40.17
CA HIS A 31 14.19 -16.46 39.68
C HIS A 31 15.62 -16.60 40.21
N PHE A 32 16.58 -16.81 39.31
CA PHE A 32 18.01 -16.94 39.65
C PHE A 32 18.78 -15.61 39.57
N GLN A 33 18.09 -14.51 39.26
CA GLN A 33 18.66 -13.17 39.08
C GLN A 33 18.21 -12.26 40.23
N ASN A 34 19.10 -11.40 40.72
CA ASN A 34 18.79 -10.43 41.80
C ASN A 34 17.94 -9.24 41.33
N ARG A 35 17.61 -9.17 40.03
CA ARG A 35 16.76 -8.13 39.44
C ARG A 35 15.49 -8.73 38.86
N PHE A 36 14.35 -8.21 39.30
CA PHE A 36 13.04 -8.59 38.80
C PHE A 36 12.76 -7.93 37.45
N HIS A 37 12.43 -8.72 36.43
CA HIS A 37 11.97 -8.25 35.13
C HIS A 37 10.48 -8.59 35.00
N THR A 38 9.68 -7.67 34.45
CA THR A 38 8.30 -7.98 34.15
C THR A 38 8.24 -8.95 32.97
N GLU A 39 7.58 -10.09 33.18
CA GLU A 39 7.29 -11.03 32.12
C GLU A 39 6.41 -10.34 31.07
N LYS A 40 6.73 -10.51 29.78
CA LYS A 40 5.98 -9.86 28.70
C LYS A 40 4.54 -10.41 28.66
N PRO A 41 3.51 -9.59 28.94
CA PRO A 41 2.13 -10.06 28.88
C PRO A 41 1.66 -10.23 27.43
N LEU A 42 0.53 -10.93 27.25
CA LEU A 42 -0.14 -11.00 25.95
C LEU A 42 -0.66 -9.61 25.54
N ALA A 43 0.02 -8.95 24.60
CA ALA A 43 -0.42 -7.68 24.04
C ALA A 43 -1.45 -7.92 22.92
N LEU A 44 -2.74 -7.76 23.23
CA LEU A 44 -3.81 -7.85 22.23
C LEU A 44 -3.76 -6.66 21.26
N SER A 45 -4.10 -6.89 19.99
CA SER A 45 -4.22 -5.80 19.01
C SER A 45 -5.43 -4.89 19.33
N ARG A 46 -5.32 -3.60 18.98
CA ARG A 46 -6.41 -2.63 19.16
C ARG A 46 -7.62 -3.01 18.29
N LYS A 47 -8.72 -3.43 18.93
CA LYS A 47 -10.03 -3.70 18.30
C LYS A 47 -11.06 -2.65 18.75
N PRO A 48 -11.13 -1.47 18.09
CA PRO A 48 -12.07 -0.42 18.50
C PRO A 48 -13.51 -0.84 18.20
N LYS A 49 -14.45 -0.54 19.10
CA LYS A 49 -15.89 -0.80 18.89
C LYS A 49 -16.52 0.14 17.87
N PHE A 50 -15.97 1.33 17.70
CA PHE A 50 -16.43 2.33 16.72
C PHE A 50 -15.22 3.08 16.13
N THR A 51 -15.38 3.57 14.91
CA THR A 51 -14.37 4.43 14.27
C THR A 51 -14.36 5.80 14.92
N ARG A 52 -13.18 6.34 15.26
CA ARG A 52 -13.07 7.68 15.87
C ARG A 52 -13.42 8.82 14.93
N LEU A 53 -13.22 8.63 13.62
CA LEU A 53 -13.45 9.64 12.60
C LEU A 53 -14.53 9.15 11.64
N THR A 54 -15.53 9.98 11.38
CA THR A 54 -16.58 9.74 10.38
C THR A 54 -15.99 9.63 8.96
N ARG A 55 -14.85 10.29 8.68
CA ARG A 55 -14.06 10.15 7.44
C ARG A 55 -13.56 8.72 7.18
N GLN A 56 -13.64 7.82 8.15
CA GLN A 56 -13.30 6.40 7.98
C GLN A 56 -14.50 5.58 7.49
N LEU A 57 -15.71 6.12 7.56
CA LEU A 57 -16.97 5.46 7.16
C LEU A 57 -17.27 5.63 5.67
N THR A 58 -16.83 6.73 5.07
CA THR A 58 -16.91 6.95 3.61
C THR A 58 -15.56 6.69 2.95
N PRO A 59 -15.50 5.96 1.82
CA PRO A 59 -14.26 5.82 1.06
C PRO A 59 -14.03 7.09 0.25
N ILE A 60 -13.72 8.21 0.91
CA ILE A 60 -13.11 9.33 0.20
C ILE A 60 -11.78 8.79 -0.31
N SER A 61 -11.54 8.83 -1.63
CA SER A 61 -10.25 8.46 -2.22
C SER A 61 -9.17 9.24 -1.46
N LYS A 62 -8.42 8.54 -0.59
CA LYS A 62 -7.42 9.20 0.27
C LYS A 62 -6.23 9.73 -0.54
N GLY A 63 -6.15 9.41 -1.83
CA GLY A 63 -5.09 9.80 -2.74
C GLY A 63 -5.52 10.90 -3.70
N LEU A 64 -4.54 11.55 -4.34
CA LEU A 64 -4.82 12.40 -5.49
C LEU A 64 -5.44 11.55 -6.60
N ASP A 65 -6.60 11.97 -7.11
CA ASP A 65 -7.19 11.37 -8.30
C ASP A 65 -6.27 11.58 -9.51
N PHE A 66 -6.30 10.67 -10.49
CA PHE A 66 -5.42 10.74 -11.66
C PHE A 66 -5.59 12.07 -12.43
N GLN A 67 -6.82 12.55 -12.53
CA GLN A 67 -7.16 13.85 -13.15
C GLN A 67 -6.61 15.04 -12.36
N ASN A 68 -6.52 14.91 -11.03
CA ASN A 68 -5.99 15.95 -10.15
C ASN A 68 -4.44 15.99 -10.13
N VAL A 69 -3.78 14.96 -10.68
CA VAL A 69 -2.31 14.90 -10.77
C VAL A 69 -1.81 15.77 -11.92
N LEU A 70 -2.24 15.50 -13.15
CA LEU A 70 -1.82 16.25 -14.35
C LEU A 70 -2.70 17.49 -14.52
N ARG A 71 -2.11 18.68 -14.63
CA ARG A 71 -2.89 19.92 -14.78
C ARG A 71 -3.00 20.36 -16.23
N HIS A 72 -1.90 20.82 -16.80
CA HIS A 72 -1.89 21.28 -18.19
C HIS A 72 -0.50 21.10 -18.80
N PRO A 73 -0.43 20.89 -20.13
CA PRO A 73 0.84 20.82 -20.86
C PRO A 73 1.52 22.18 -20.91
N LEU A 74 2.79 22.17 -21.32
CA LEU A 74 3.59 23.36 -21.56
C LEU A 74 4.08 23.42 -23.00
N ILE A 75 3.99 24.61 -23.59
CA ILE A 75 4.24 24.86 -25.02
C ILE A 75 5.35 25.88 -25.28
N THR A 76 6.34 25.96 -24.39
CA THR A 76 7.47 26.87 -24.63
C THR A 76 8.39 26.31 -25.72
N GLU A 77 9.16 27.15 -26.40
CA GLU A 77 10.12 26.73 -27.46
C GLU A 77 11.03 25.59 -26.99
N LYS A 78 11.52 25.68 -25.74
CA LYS A 78 12.33 24.64 -25.12
C LYS A 78 11.55 23.34 -24.92
N ASP A 79 10.28 23.43 -24.55
CA ASP A 79 9.43 22.27 -24.33
C ASP A 79 9.05 21.62 -25.68
N MET A 80 8.79 22.41 -26.73
CA MET A 80 8.58 21.93 -28.11
C MET A 80 9.81 21.18 -28.62
N LYS A 81 11.01 21.76 -28.45
CA LYS A 81 12.26 21.09 -28.80
C LYS A 81 12.46 19.76 -28.07
N LYS A 82 12.03 19.66 -26.80
CA LYS A 82 12.08 18.40 -26.03
C LYS A 82 11.09 17.35 -26.53
N MET A 83 9.97 17.78 -27.09
CA MET A 83 8.98 16.89 -27.69
C MET A 83 9.52 16.28 -28.98
N GLU A 84 10.17 17.09 -29.82
CA GLU A 84 10.80 16.65 -31.08
C GLU A 84 12.05 15.79 -30.85
N ASP A 85 13.04 16.31 -30.11
CA ASP A 85 14.37 15.68 -30.01
C ASP A 85 14.38 14.44 -29.09
N GLU A 86 13.62 14.50 -27.98
CA GLU A 86 13.76 13.55 -26.87
C GLU A 86 12.52 12.67 -26.64
N ASN A 87 11.48 12.83 -27.47
CA ASN A 87 10.18 12.18 -27.30
C ASN A 87 9.64 12.35 -25.87
N THR A 88 9.64 13.60 -25.41
CA THR A 88 9.33 13.96 -24.03
C THR A 88 8.27 15.04 -23.95
N MET A 89 7.16 14.74 -23.27
CA MET A 89 6.09 15.68 -22.98
C MET A 89 6.38 16.48 -21.70
N VAL A 90 6.02 17.76 -21.69
CA VAL A 90 6.20 18.63 -20.51
C VAL A 90 4.85 19.07 -19.95
N PHE A 91 4.65 18.85 -18.66
CA PHE A 91 3.40 19.17 -17.95
C PHE A 91 3.67 19.97 -16.68
N TYR A 92 2.75 20.87 -16.34
CA TYR A 92 2.57 21.25 -14.94
C TYR A 92 1.69 20.25 -14.22
N VAL A 93 2.07 19.97 -12.98
CA VAL A 93 1.55 18.87 -12.17
C VAL A 93 1.25 19.38 -10.77
N ASN A 94 0.39 18.68 -10.05
CA ASN A 94 0.11 18.99 -8.65
C ASN A 94 1.39 18.90 -7.79
N GLN A 95 1.65 19.91 -6.95
CA GLN A 95 2.82 19.97 -6.08
C GLN A 95 2.98 18.74 -5.17
N LYS A 96 1.88 18.13 -4.73
CA LYS A 96 1.92 16.95 -3.85
C LYS A 96 2.20 15.63 -4.58
N SER A 97 2.21 15.65 -5.92
CA SER A 97 2.40 14.43 -6.71
C SER A 97 3.83 13.89 -6.67
N THR A 98 3.94 12.56 -6.68
CA THR A 98 5.21 11.82 -6.75
C THR A 98 5.43 11.23 -8.15
N LYS A 99 6.68 10.96 -8.54
CA LYS A 99 7.01 10.42 -9.88
C LYS A 99 6.18 9.17 -10.27
N PRO A 100 5.96 8.17 -9.38
CA PRO A 100 5.15 7.00 -9.72
C PRO A 100 3.67 7.35 -9.95
N GLN A 101 3.13 8.33 -9.23
CA GLN A 101 1.75 8.80 -9.41
C GLN A 101 1.59 9.49 -10.76
N ILE A 102 2.54 10.35 -11.15
CA ILE A 102 2.55 11.04 -12.45
C ILE A 102 2.61 10.01 -13.58
N LYS A 103 3.51 9.02 -13.46
CA LYS A 103 3.64 7.94 -14.44
C LYS A 103 2.32 7.19 -14.63
N ARG A 104 1.69 6.77 -13.54
CA ARG A 104 0.40 6.05 -13.56
C ARG A 104 -0.74 6.91 -14.09
N ALA A 105 -0.81 8.19 -13.71
CA ALA A 105 -1.84 9.10 -14.18
C ALA A 105 -1.73 9.32 -15.69
N PHE A 106 -0.52 9.58 -16.18
CA PHE A 106 -0.26 9.80 -17.60
C PHE A 106 -0.59 8.57 -18.44
N GLN A 107 -0.17 7.39 -17.99
CA GLN A 107 -0.49 6.12 -18.63
C GLN A 107 -1.99 5.87 -18.72
N LYS A 108 -2.76 6.23 -17.68
CA LYS A 108 -4.21 5.99 -17.63
C LYS A 108 -5.03 7.01 -18.42
N ILE A 109 -4.57 8.25 -18.51
CA ILE A 109 -5.34 9.32 -19.19
C ILE A 109 -5.12 9.25 -20.70
N TYR A 110 -3.90 8.94 -21.12
CA TYR A 110 -3.52 8.98 -22.53
C TYR A 110 -3.28 7.60 -23.14
N ASP A 111 -3.38 6.51 -22.36
CA ASP A 111 -3.16 5.12 -22.79
C ASP A 111 -1.77 4.87 -23.43
N VAL A 112 -0.77 5.62 -22.99
CA VAL A 112 0.60 5.58 -23.53
C VAL A 112 1.59 5.02 -22.52
N LYS A 113 2.58 4.24 -22.96
CA LYS A 113 3.66 3.75 -22.09
C LYS A 113 4.70 4.85 -21.84
N VAL A 114 4.97 5.11 -20.55
CA VAL A 114 5.99 6.07 -20.11
C VAL A 114 7.29 5.35 -19.76
N ARG A 115 8.41 5.82 -20.32
CA ARG A 115 9.75 5.32 -20.00
C ARG A 115 10.24 5.90 -18.67
N LYS A 116 10.32 7.22 -18.56
CA LYS A 116 10.88 7.91 -17.38
C LYS A 116 10.15 9.23 -17.10
N VAL A 117 10.08 9.60 -15.82
CA VAL A 117 9.55 10.90 -15.38
C VAL A 117 10.60 11.64 -14.57
N ASN A 118 10.92 12.85 -14.99
CA ASN A 118 11.73 13.81 -14.24
C ASN A 118 10.83 14.96 -13.76
N ILE A 119 11.09 15.51 -12.58
CA ILE A 119 10.30 16.61 -12.02
C ILE A 119 11.23 17.71 -11.52
N LEU A 120 10.79 18.96 -11.61
CA LEU A 120 11.40 20.12 -10.97
C LEU A 120 10.32 20.97 -10.30
N ASN A 121 10.70 21.70 -9.26
CA ASN A 121 9.87 22.75 -8.69
C ASN A 121 10.39 24.09 -9.23
N THR A 122 9.55 24.83 -9.92
CA THR A 122 9.88 26.17 -10.44
C THR A 122 9.76 27.20 -9.32
N PHE A 123 10.52 28.30 -9.39
CA PHE A 123 10.41 29.41 -8.43
C PHE A 123 8.98 29.96 -8.29
N GLY A 124 8.18 29.93 -9.36
CA GLY A 124 6.74 30.28 -9.32
C GLY A 124 5.85 29.26 -8.60
N GLY A 125 6.40 28.36 -7.79
CA GLY A 125 5.67 27.37 -6.99
C GLY A 125 5.03 26.23 -7.79
N LYS A 126 5.20 26.17 -9.11
CA LYS A 126 4.62 25.11 -9.93
C LYS A 126 5.57 23.92 -10.03
N LYS A 127 5.04 22.69 -9.96
CA LYS A 127 5.82 21.48 -10.21
C LYS A 127 5.75 21.15 -11.70
N LYS A 128 6.88 21.23 -12.40
CA LYS A 128 7.02 20.88 -13.82
C LYS A 128 7.52 19.44 -13.93
N ALA A 129 6.93 18.64 -14.81
CA ALA A 129 7.34 17.28 -15.09
C ALA A 129 7.70 17.10 -16.56
N TYR A 130 8.83 16.44 -16.79
CA TYR A 130 9.26 15.94 -18.09
C TYR A 130 8.96 14.43 -18.14
N ILE A 131 8.11 14.04 -19.08
CA ILE A 131 7.57 12.68 -19.21
C ILE A 131 8.07 12.11 -20.53
N ARG A 132 9.09 11.25 -20.45
CA ARG A 132 9.65 10.60 -21.63
C ARG A 132 8.84 9.38 -22.00
N LEU A 133 8.34 9.32 -23.22
CA LEU A 133 7.53 8.21 -23.72
C LEU A 133 8.41 7.01 -24.08
N GLY A 134 7.78 5.84 -24.21
CA GLY A 134 8.43 4.65 -24.81
C GLY A 134 8.58 4.82 -26.32
N GLY A 135 9.51 4.06 -26.93
CA GLY A 135 9.74 4.13 -28.38
C GLY A 135 8.51 3.75 -29.23
N ASP A 136 7.58 2.98 -28.66
CA ASP A 136 6.32 2.60 -29.30
C ASP A 136 5.40 3.79 -29.62
N ASN A 137 5.55 4.92 -28.91
CA ASN A 137 4.65 6.07 -29.02
C ASN A 137 5.44 7.34 -29.26
N ASP A 138 4.93 8.18 -30.17
CA ASP A 138 5.54 9.46 -30.51
C ASP A 138 4.85 10.64 -29.78
N ALA A 139 5.66 11.54 -29.22
CA ALA A 139 5.18 12.69 -28.46
C ALA A 139 4.44 13.71 -29.34
N LEU A 140 4.88 13.90 -30.60
CA LEU A 140 4.23 14.84 -31.53
C LEU A 140 2.82 14.37 -31.88
N ASN A 141 2.67 13.10 -32.23
CA ASN A 141 1.35 12.51 -32.50
C ASN A 141 0.42 12.58 -31.29
N LEU A 142 0.94 12.35 -30.08
CA LEU A 142 0.16 12.51 -28.86
C LEU A 142 -0.22 13.98 -28.60
N ALA A 143 0.66 14.93 -28.90
CA ALA A 143 0.39 16.35 -28.74
C ALA A 143 -0.71 16.85 -29.67
N ASN A 144 -0.72 16.41 -30.92
CA ASN A 144 -1.80 16.68 -31.88
C ASN A 144 -3.13 16.11 -31.37
N LYS A 145 -3.11 14.90 -30.79
CA LYS A 145 -4.30 14.27 -30.19
C LYS A 145 -4.83 15.05 -28.99
N ILE A 146 -3.94 15.68 -28.22
CA ILE A 146 -4.32 16.52 -27.07
C ILE A 146 -4.76 17.93 -27.52
N GLY A 147 -4.40 18.36 -28.74
CA GLY A 147 -4.72 19.69 -29.27
C GLY A 147 -3.80 20.78 -28.75
N ILE A 148 -2.51 20.47 -28.61
CA ILE A 148 -1.48 21.39 -28.08
C ILE A 148 -0.69 22.07 -29.21
N ILE A 149 -0.68 21.45 -30.38
CA ILE A 149 0.04 21.83 -31.60
C ILE A 149 -1.00 21.93 -32.73
#